data_AF-A0A9W6YH41-F1
#
_entry.id   AF-A0A9W6YH41-F1
#
_cell.length_a   1.000
_cell.length_b   1.000
_cell.length_c   1.000
_cell.angle_alpha   90.00
_cell.angle_beta   90.00
_cell.angle_gamma   90.00
#
_symmetry.space_group_name_H-M   'P 1'
#
loop_
_entity.id
_entity.type
_entity.pdbx_description
1 polymer ?
#
loop_
_entity_poly.entity_id
_entity_poly.type
_entity_poly.pdbx_seq_one_letter_code
_entity_poly.pdbx_strand_id
1 'polypeptide(L)'
;MKGSRLPRLQAAVALVCACLSAQVQLVASANVDCVVSAWGAYSTCNESTLKQSRSRTILIPQSGWGRACPVLTEYIACKPIACELGPWTDFSACSNGVKTRTRPIVIEAKYGGTPCGVQSETIACKPVDCYVSRWSDWSACAALDGKQTSTRDILVAPYDGGAPCPDLVQTQYCPKVDCIVGDWTAWGECDQATGAKTRTRVITKQPLYGGVACPALTDVAYCPPVNCVVSDWSAWSTCNEAVGTKLRTRTVQTPANFGGTPCGSLTDTTTCDPVDCAVGDWTDWGECNLNDGSKKRTRPVTTPVKYGGAACPAVTEILYCTKQDCQLNDWGSWSSCNHATGKKTRSRTPKVYDLYGGQACSNLSEDANCDAQACELSDWGVWSGCNPTTLKKTRTRSITKQPMYGGATCESLTEETSCVVDCVLSDWSNWSACNFATGLKTRTREVVTFPETNGAACGATSETAVCDAVDCKVSDWSDWSGCNQKTMQRTRIRQVTTYPAFNGQACPELSESEACTGH
;
A
#
# COMPACT_ATOMS: atom_id res chain seq x y z
N MET A 1 0.81 -128.98 -11.98
CA MET A 1 0.90 -129.49 -10.59
C MET A 1 -0.24 -128.88 -9.79
N LYS A 2 -0.89 -129.50 -8.82
CA LYS A 2 -0.83 -130.90 -8.31
C LYS A 2 -1.88 -131.74 -9.10
N GLY A 3 -1.83 -133.06 -9.25
CA GLY A 3 -1.77 -134.12 -8.23
C GLY A 3 -3.21 -134.61 -7.94
N SER A 4 -3.57 -135.90 -7.92
CA SER A 4 -2.71 -137.09 -7.77
C SER A 4 -3.37 -138.43 -8.15
N ARG A 5 -2.56 -139.35 -8.72
CA ARG A 5 -2.51 -140.82 -8.51
C ARG A 5 -3.77 -141.70 -8.77
N LEU A 6 -3.62 -142.62 -9.75
CA LEU A 6 -3.53 -144.10 -9.60
C LEU A 6 -3.96 -144.73 -8.25
N PRO A 7 -4.53 -145.97 -8.23
CA PRO A 7 -4.04 -147.09 -9.06
C PRO A 7 -5.10 -148.05 -9.70
N ARG A 8 -4.54 -149.09 -10.33
CA ARG A 8 -5.15 -150.36 -10.82
C ARG A 8 -5.88 -151.13 -9.67
N LEU A 9 -6.63 -152.24 -9.86
CA LEU A 9 -6.61 -153.34 -10.84
C LEU A 9 -8.02 -153.89 -11.20
N GLN A 10 -8.07 -154.67 -12.30
CA GLN A 10 -8.89 -155.89 -12.60
C GLN A 10 -10.24 -156.10 -11.85
N ALA A 11 -11.40 -156.17 -12.52
CA ALA A 11 -11.95 -157.29 -13.32
C ALA A 11 -12.44 -158.49 -12.45
N ALA A 12 -13.61 -159.14 -12.67
CA ALA A 12 -14.65 -159.04 -13.71
C ALA A 12 -16.03 -159.61 -13.24
N VAL A 13 -17.05 -159.59 -14.14
CA VAL A 13 -18.06 -160.65 -14.50
C VAL A 13 -18.31 -161.79 -13.48
N ALA A 14 -19.53 -162.25 -13.11
CA ALA A 14 -20.88 -162.28 -13.74
C ALA A 14 -22.01 -162.21 -12.65
N LEU A 15 -23.34 -162.08 -12.89
CA LEU A 15 -24.33 -162.96 -13.60
C LEU A 15 -24.42 -164.38 -12.95
N VAL A 16 -25.56 -165.11 -12.82
CA VAL A 16 -26.78 -165.27 -13.65
C VAL A 16 -28.06 -165.55 -12.78
N CYS A 17 -29.24 -165.71 -13.41
CA CYS A 17 -30.49 -166.27 -12.87
C CYS A 17 -30.63 -167.79 -13.28
N ALA A 18 -31.74 -168.55 -13.40
CA ALA A 18 -33.21 -168.35 -13.46
C ALA A 18 -33.98 -169.66 -13.12
N CYS A 19 -35.23 -169.82 -13.62
CA CYS A 19 -36.16 -171.00 -13.52
C CYS A 19 -36.83 -171.21 -12.14
N LEU A 20 -38.08 -171.71 -11.97
CA LEU A 20 -39.15 -172.32 -12.81
C LEU A 20 -39.02 -173.80 -13.25
N SER A 21 -40.15 -174.40 -13.67
CA SER A 21 -40.52 -175.81 -13.38
C SER A 21 -41.22 -176.61 -14.51
N ALA A 22 -41.03 -177.96 -14.50
CA ALA A 22 -41.85 -179.03 -15.14
C ALA A 22 -41.66 -179.30 -16.67
N GLN A 23 -41.94 -180.48 -17.28
CA GLN A 23 -42.21 -181.87 -16.79
C GLN A 23 -42.21 -182.96 -17.91
N VAL A 24 -42.02 -184.24 -17.51
CA VAL A 24 -42.50 -185.53 -18.13
C VAL A 24 -41.92 -186.09 -19.48
N GLN A 25 -41.72 -187.43 -19.46
CA GLN A 25 -41.49 -188.43 -20.55
C GLN A 25 -40.11 -188.51 -21.27
N LEU A 26 -39.77 -189.73 -21.71
CA LEU A 26 -38.41 -190.17 -22.07
C LEU A 26 -38.18 -190.30 -23.59
N VAL A 27 -37.18 -189.58 -24.11
CA VAL A 27 -36.23 -190.05 -25.14
C VAL A 27 -34.87 -189.42 -24.82
N ALA A 28 -33.75 -190.13 -24.99
CA ALA A 28 -32.42 -189.60 -24.70
C ALA A 28 -31.94 -188.58 -25.75
N SER A 29 -31.37 -187.45 -25.30
CA SER A 29 -30.73 -186.43 -26.15
C SER A 29 -29.58 -185.73 -25.40
N ALA A 30 -28.71 -185.00 -26.12
CA ALA A 30 -27.39 -184.57 -25.63
C ALA A 30 -27.26 -183.05 -25.34
N ASN A 31 -26.32 -182.68 -24.45
CA ASN A 31 -26.02 -181.30 -24.04
C ASN A 31 -25.17 -180.55 -25.09
N VAL A 32 -25.33 -179.21 -25.19
CA VAL A 32 -24.60 -178.36 -26.16
C VAL A 32 -24.20 -177.00 -25.54
N ASP A 33 -22.91 -176.63 -25.67
CA ASP A 33 -22.33 -175.34 -25.25
C ASP A 33 -22.67 -174.19 -26.21
N CYS A 34 -22.74 -172.95 -25.70
CA CYS A 34 -22.88 -171.77 -26.56
C CYS A 34 -21.62 -171.50 -27.41
N VAL A 35 -21.80 -171.34 -28.72
CA VAL A 35 -20.75 -170.91 -29.66
C VAL A 35 -21.09 -169.53 -30.21
N VAL A 36 -20.15 -168.60 -30.16
CA VAL A 36 -20.26 -167.24 -30.72
C VAL A 36 -19.36 -167.07 -31.95
N SER A 37 -19.73 -166.13 -32.82
CA SER A 37 -18.93 -165.76 -33.99
C SER A 37 -17.67 -164.97 -33.62
N ALA A 38 -16.76 -164.85 -34.58
CA ALA A 38 -15.63 -163.94 -34.49
C ALA A 38 -16.10 -162.48 -34.39
N TRP A 39 -15.28 -161.61 -33.81
CA TRP A 39 -15.54 -160.18 -33.74
C TRP A 39 -15.57 -159.54 -35.13
N GLY A 40 -16.58 -158.71 -35.39
CA GLY A 40 -16.61 -157.84 -36.57
C GLY A 40 -15.53 -156.75 -36.53
N ALA A 41 -15.46 -155.95 -37.60
CA ALA A 41 -14.59 -154.78 -37.64
C ALA A 41 -15.04 -153.71 -36.62
N TYR A 42 -14.10 -152.86 -36.20
CA TYR A 42 -14.44 -151.65 -35.44
C TYR A 42 -15.11 -150.61 -36.34
N SER A 43 -16.08 -149.88 -35.77
CA SER A 43 -16.73 -148.73 -36.41
C SER A 43 -15.74 -147.63 -36.78
N THR A 44 -16.18 -146.66 -37.58
CA THR A 44 -15.54 -145.34 -37.63
C THR A 44 -15.51 -144.68 -36.24
N CYS A 45 -14.65 -143.67 -36.06
CA CYS A 45 -14.58 -142.92 -34.82
C CYS A 45 -15.91 -142.19 -34.55
N ASN A 46 -16.52 -142.44 -33.39
CA ASN A 46 -17.63 -141.64 -32.93
C ASN A 46 -17.09 -140.35 -32.28
N GLU A 47 -17.21 -139.22 -32.98
CA GLU A 47 -16.61 -137.94 -32.58
C GLU A 47 -17.08 -137.44 -31.19
N SER A 48 -18.29 -137.80 -30.75
CA SER A 48 -18.84 -137.37 -29.45
C SER A 48 -18.38 -138.21 -28.25
N THR A 49 -17.85 -139.42 -28.48
CA THR A 49 -17.38 -140.33 -27.43
C THR A 49 -15.90 -140.71 -27.54
N LEU A 50 -15.23 -140.27 -28.62
CA LEU A 50 -13.83 -140.55 -28.97
C LEU A 50 -13.47 -142.05 -28.94
N LYS A 51 -14.45 -142.89 -29.31
CA LYS A 51 -14.33 -144.35 -29.32
C LYS A 51 -14.82 -144.96 -30.62
N GLN A 52 -14.29 -146.15 -30.90
CA GLN A 52 -14.76 -147.07 -31.94
C GLN A 52 -15.29 -148.34 -31.27
N SER A 53 -16.31 -148.97 -31.83
CA SER A 53 -16.95 -150.17 -31.27
C SER A 53 -17.04 -151.32 -32.27
N ARG A 54 -16.96 -152.56 -31.79
CA ARG A 54 -17.25 -153.77 -32.59
C ARG A 54 -18.16 -154.74 -31.83
N SER A 55 -18.85 -155.60 -32.57
CA SER A 55 -19.75 -156.62 -32.01
C SER A 55 -19.54 -158.02 -32.60
N ARG A 56 -20.17 -159.02 -31.99
CA ARG A 56 -20.29 -160.41 -32.47
C ARG A 56 -21.64 -161.00 -32.09
N THR A 57 -21.97 -162.15 -32.64
CA THR A 57 -23.29 -162.82 -32.53
C THR A 57 -23.17 -164.23 -31.96
N ILE A 58 -24.28 -164.79 -31.50
CA ILE A 58 -24.39 -166.19 -31.11
C ILE A 58 -24.66 -167.02 -32.37
N LEU A 59 -23.91 -168.11 -32.57
CA LEU A 59 -24.06 -169.05 -33.68
C LEU A 59 -24.79 -170.33 -33.25
N ILE A 60 -24.51 -170.81 -32.04
CA ILE A 60 -25.20 -171.93 -31.40
C ILE A 60 -25.61 -171.46 -30.00
N PRO A 61 -26.92 -171.40 -29.67
CA PRO A 61 -27.38 -171.10 -28.32
C PRO A 61 -27.15 -172.31 -27.39
N GLN A 62 -26.95 -172.06 -26.09
CA GLN A 62 -26.79 -173.16 -25.12
C GLN A 62 -28.05 -174.05 -25.06
N SER A 63 -27.85 -175.34 -24.84
CA SER A 63 -28.94 -176.30 -24.60
C SER A 63 -28.58 -177.28 -23.48
N GLY A 64 -29.55 -177.59 -22.63
CA GLY A 64 -29.32 -178.35 -21.40
C GLY A 64 -28.41 -177.57 -20.44
N TRP A 65 -27.30 -178.20 -20.04
CA TRP A 65 -26.37 -177.68 -19.01
C TRP A 65 -25.10 -177.02 -19.60
N GLY A 66 -25.13 -176.62 -20.89
CA GLY A 66 -24.00 -175.99 -21.57
C GLY A 66 -23.65 -174.57 -21.10
N ARG A 67 -22.43 -174.13 -21.41
CA ARG A 67 -21.89 -172.81 -21.05
C ARG A 67 -22.61 -171.64 -21.71
N ALA A 68 -22.80 -170.58 -20.92
CA ALA A 68 -23.37 -169.31 -21.36
C ALA A 68 -22.44 -168.49 -22.25
N CYS A 69 -23.06 -167.71 -23.14
CA CYS A 69 -22.36 -166.93 -24.17
C CYS A 69 -21.59 -165.72 -23.57
N PRO A 70 -20.34 -165.46 -24.00
CA PRO A 70 -19.55 -164.33 -23.54
C PRO A 70 -20.01 -162.99 -24.14
N VAL A 71 -19.48 -161.87 -23.61
CA VAL A 71 -19.86 -160.51 -24.04
C VAL A 71 -19.74 -160.28 -25.56
N LEU A 72 -20.71 -159.53 -26.08
CA LEU A 72 -20.97 -159.38 -27.52
C LEU A 72 -20.57 -158.01 -28.12
N THR A 73 -20.06 -157.08 -27.32
CA THR A 73 -19.62 -155.73 -27.76
C THR A 73 -18.30 -155.33 -27.08
N GLU A 74 -17.40 -154.66 -27.80
CA GLU A 74 -16.10 -154.16 -27.31
C GLU A 74 -15.80 -152.75 -27.87
N TYR A 75 -15.01 -151.94 -27.13
CA TYR A 75 -14.67 -150.56 -27.49
C TYR A 75 -13.17 -150.26 -27.40
N ILE A 76 -12.66 -149.41 -28.29
CA ILE A 76 -11.30 -148.82 -28.23
C ILE A 76 -11.36 -147.29 -28.41
N ALA A 77 -10.30 -146.58 -28.05
CA ALA A 77 -10.18 -145.12 -28.26
C ALA A 77 -9.75 -144.78 -29.70
N CYS A 78 -10.20 -143.64 -30.22
CA CYS A 78 -9.80 -143.16 -31.55
C CYS A 78 -8.34 -142.68 -31.59
N LYS A 79 -7.72 -142.75 -32.78
CA LYS A 79 -6.37 -142.22 -33.05
C LYS A 79 -6.43 -140.68 -33.26
N PRO A 80 -5.58 -139.87 -32.60
CA PRO A 80 -5.54 -138.42 -32.81
C PRO A 80 -5.00 -138.04 -34.19
N ILE A 81 -5.45 -136.89 -34.70
CA ILE A 81 -5.02 -136.28 -35.98
C ILE A 81 -4.51 -134.87 -35.68
N ALA A 82 -3.23 -134.62 -35.96
CA ALA A 82 -2.60 -133.31 -35.80
C ALA A 82 -3.02 -132.33 -36.92
N CYS A 83 -2.93 -131.03 -36.67
CA CYS A 83 -3.07 -130.04 -37.74
C CYS A 83 -1.88 -130.09 -38.70
N GLU A 84 -2.17 -130.02 -40.00
CA GLU A 84 -1.16 -129.82 -41.05
C GLU A 84 -1.42 -128.49 -41.77
N LEU A 85 -0.37 -127.66 -41.88
CA LEU A 85 -0.41 -126.36 -42.55
C LEU A 85 0.18 -126.45 -43.95
N GLY A 86 -0.44 -125.76 -44.89
CA GLY A 86 0.01 -125.69 -46.27
C GLY A 86 1.27 -124.84 -46.47
N PRO A 87 1.78 -124.78 -47.71
CA PRO A 87 2.85 -123.86 -48.07
C PRO A 87 2.44 -122.40 -47.85
N TRP A 88 3.43 -121.55 -47.59
CA TRP A 88 3.25 -120.10 -47.60
C TRP A 88 3.03 -119.58 -49.02
N THR A 89 2.19 -118.56 -49.17
CA THR A 89 2.19 -117.71 -50.36
C THR A 89 3.51 -116.95 -50.48
N ASP A 90 3.75 -116.37 -51.65
CA ASP A 90 4.70 -115.27 -51.76
C ASP A 90 4.27 -114.07 -50.89
N PHE A 91 5.23 -113.18 -50.64
CA PHE A 91 4.96 -111.89 -49.99
C PHE A 91 4.25 -110.93 -50.96
N SER A 92 3.35 -110.12 -50.41
CA SER A 92 2.74 -108.99 -51.11
C SER A 92 3.79 -108.00 -51.67
N ALA A 93 3.34 -107.13 -52.58
CA ALA A 93 4.02 -105.85 -52.79
C ALA A 93 4.15 -105.10 -51.43
N CYS A 94 5.15 -104.22 -51.33
CA CYS A 94 5.28 -103.40 -50.11
C CYS A 94 4.13 -102.39 -50.02
N SER A 95 3.65 -102.16 -48.81
CA SER A 95 2.69 -101.10 -48.50
C SER A 95 2.97 -100.59 -47.08
N ASN A 96 3.13 -99.28 -46.93
CA ASN A 96 3.44 -98.61 -45.66
C ASN A 96 4.66 -99.23 -44.93
N GLY A 97 5.74 -99.53 -45.66
CA GLY A 97 6.98 -100.06 -45.10
C GLY A 97 6.97 -101.54 -44.73
N VAL A 98 5.89 -102.29 -45.00
CA VAL A 98 5.81 -103.73 -44.72
C VAL A 98 5.26 -104.55 -45.90
N LYS A 99 5.57 -105.84 -45.91
CA LYS A 99 4.97 -106.83 -46.80
C LYS A 99 4.59 -108.11 -46.05
N THR A 100 3.52 -108.76 -46.48
CA THR A 100 2.86 -109.85 -45.74
C THR A 100 2.65 -111.09 -46.61
N ARG A 101 2.73 -112.28 -46.03
CA ARG A 101 2.33 -113.56 -46.64
C ARG A 101 1.49 -114.40 -45.70
N THR A 102 0.72 -115.34 -46.25
CA THR A 102 -0.18 -116.21 -45.48
C THR A 102 -0.02 -117.68 -45.87
N ARG A 103 -0.60 -118.61 -45.09
CA ARG A 103 -0.72 -120.03 -45.45
C ARG A 103 -2.04 -120.64 -44.96
N PRO A 104 -2.66 -121.55 -45.73
CA PRO A 104 -3.89 -122.22 -45.32
C PRO A 104 -3.64 -123.34 -44.30
N ILE A 105 -4.68 -123.70 -43.56
CA ILE A 105 -4.76 -125.01 -42.90
C ILE A 105 -5.18 -126.03 -43.97
N VAL A 106 -4.50 -127.19 -44.01
CA VAL A 106 -4.78 -128.28 -44.96
C VAL A 106 -5.46 -129.46 -44.26
N ILE A 107 -5.06 -129.74 -43.01
CA ILE A 107 -5.76 -130.69 -42.13
C ILE A 107 -6.02 -129.99 -40.80
N GLU A 108 -7.27 -129.98 -40.35
CA GLU A 108 -7.66 -129.49 -39.03
C GLU A 108 -7.35 -130.51 -37.93
N ALA A 109 -6.93 -130.02 -36.75
CA ALA A 109 -6.63 -130.90 -35.62
C ALA A 109 -7.91 -131.58 -35.09
N LYS A 110 -7.95 -132.91 -35.10
CA LYS A 110 -9.08 -133.71 -34.56
C LYS A 110 -8.64 -134.70 -33.49
N TYR A 111 -9.60 -135.03 -32.63
CA TYR A 111 -9.49 -136.03 -31.55
C TYR A 111 -8.29 -135.84 -30.60
N GLY A 112 -7.90 -134.58 -30.35
CA GLY A 112 -6.82 -134.22 -29.42
C GLY A 112 -5.42 -134.15 -30.03
N GLY A 113 -5.28 -134.10 -31.36
CA GLY A 113 -4.00 -133.76 -32.00
C GLY A 113 -3.56 -132.30 -31.78
N THR A 114 -2.32 -131.98 -32.12
CA THR A 114 -1.72 -130.65 -31.90
C THR A 114 -2.38 -129.57 -32.79
N PRO A 115 -2.70 -128.39 -32.24
CA PRO A 115 -3.31 -127.29 -32.99
C PRO A 115 -2.33 -126.60 -33.94
N CYS A 116 -2.87 -125.84 -34.89
CA CYS A 116 -2.12 -125.14 -35.91
C CYS A 116 -1.26 -124.00 -35.36
N GLY A 117 -0.07 -123.80 -35.94
CA GLY A 117 0.77 -122.61 -35.72
C GLY A 117 0.31 -121.38 -36.52
N VAL A 118 1.13 -120.32 -36.52
CA VAL A 118 0.82 -119.05 -37.18
C VAL A 118 0.57 -119.19 -38.69
N GLN A 119 -0.42 -118.44 -39.18
CA GLN A 119 -0.96 -118.48 -40.55
C GLN A 119 -0.65 -117.22 -41.37
N SER A 120 -0.06 -116.20 -40.75
CA SER A 120 0.34 -114.92 -41.36
C SER A 120 1.72 -114.53 -40.86
N GLU A 121 2.54 -113.94 -41.74
CA GLU A 121 3.87 -113.42 -41.44
C GLU A 121 4.08 -112.09 -42.17
N THR A 122 4.57 -111.09 -41.44
CA THR A 122 4.82 -109.73 -41.96
C THR A 122 6.26 -109.33 -41.69
N ILE A 123 6.94 -108.79 -42.69
CA ILE A 123 8.31 -108.29 -42.58
C ILE A 123 8.45 -106.87 -43.12
N ALA A 124 9.39 -106.11 -42.55
CA ALA A 124 9.69 -104.76 -43.01
C ALA A 124 10.32 -104.77 -44.41
N CYS A 125 10.04 -103.73 -45.17
CA CYS A 125 10.69 -103.41 -46.43
C CYS A 125 11.97 -102.62 -46.18
N LYS A 126 12.79 -102.44 -47.23
CA LYS A 126 13.93 -101.53 -47.17
C LYS A 126 13.43 -100.11 -47.47
N PRO A 127 13.58 -99.13 -46.56
CA PRO A 127 13.20 -97.74 -46.83
C PRO A 127 14.06 -97.15 -47.95
N VAL A 128 13.53 -96.14 -48.63
CA VAL A 128 14.27 -95.37 -49.64
C VAL A 128 14.14 -93.89 -49.36
N ASP A 129 15.28 -93.29 -49.04
CA ASP A 129 15.43 -91.88 -48.67
C ASP A 129 15.28 -90.96 -49.90
N CYS A 130 14.89 -89.71 -49.66
CA CYS A 130 14.78 -88.74 -50.74
C CYS A 130 16.15 -88.41 -51.35
N TYR A 131 16.25 -88.48 -52.68
CA TYR A 131 17.44 -88.06 -53.44
C TYR A 131 17.10 -86.86 -54.32
N VAL A 132 17.96 -85.84 -54.29
CA VAL A 132 17.75 -84.53 -54.94
C VAL A 132 18.85 -84.24 -55.95
N SER A 133 18.56 -83.36 -56.91
CA SER A 133 19.52 -82.95 -57.94
C SER A 133 20.61 -82.02 -57.39
N ARG A 134 21.62 -81.75 -58.23
CA ARG A 134 22.57 -80.65 -57.97
C ARG A 134 21.80 -79.33 -57.93
N TRP A 135 22.31 -78.39 -57.15
CA TRP A 135 21.86 -77.01 -57.18
C TRP A 135 21.92 -76.41 -58.60
N SER A 136 20.91 -75.60 -58.93
CA SER A 136 20.93 -74.70 -60.06
C SER A 136 22.05 -73.68 -59.91
N ASP A 137 22.43 -73.05 -61.02
CA ASP A 137 23.18 -71.79 -60.97
C ASP A 137 22.33 -70.73 -60.23
N TRP A 138 23.00 -69.73 -59.63
CA TRP A 138 22.32 -68.69 -58.86
C TRP A 138 21.51 -67.75 -59.76
N SER A 139 20.36 -67.30 -59.26
CA SER A 139 19.57 -66.23 -59.89
C SER A 139 20.37 -64.93 -59.98
N ALA A 140 19.95 -64.02 -60.85
CA ALA A 140 20.37 -62.62 -60.72
C ALA A 140 19.98 -62.06 -59.33
N CYS A 141 20.80 -61.15 -58.81
CA CYS A 141 20.56 -60.46 -57.53
C CYS A 141 19.27 -59.62 -57.60
N ALA A 142 18.32 -59.87 -56.70
CA ALA A 142 17.15 -59.02 -56.53
C ALA A 142 17.56 -57.60 -56.13
N ALA A 143 17.17 -56.60 -56.93
CA ALA A 143 17.71 -55.24 -56.83
C ALA A 143 17.44 -54.56 -55.46
N LEU A 144 16.31 -54.87 -54.82
CA LEU A 144 15.85 -54.26 -53.58
C LEU A 144 16.58 -54.81 -52.34
N ASP A 145 16.54 -56.12 -52.11
CA ASP A 145 17.03 -56.76 -50.88
C ASP A 145 18.32 -57.58 -51.05
N GLY A 146 18.87 -57.62 -52.27
CA GLY A 146 20.18 -58.20 -52.55
C GLY A 146 20.22 -59.72 -52.59
N LYS A 147 19.09 -60.42 -52.53
CA LYS A 147 19.07 -61.88 -52.53
C LYS A 147 19.26 -62.46 -53.93
N GLN A 148 20.04 -63.53 -54.01
CA GLN A 148 20.03 -64.49 -55.10
C GLN A 148 19.63 -65.86 -54.56
N THR A 149 18.85 -66.61 -55.32
CA THR A 149 18.37 -67.95 -54.95
C THR A 149 18.92 -69.01 -55.90
N SER A 150 19.03 -70.22 -55.39
CA SER A 150 19.39 -71.42 -56.16
C SER A 150 18.48 -72.55 -55.70
N THR A 151 18.00 -73.36 -56.64
CA THR A 151 16.98 -74.39 -56.40
C THR A 151 17.46 -75.76 -56.85
N ARG A 152 16.86 -76.84 -56.32
CA ARG A 152 17.10 -78.20 -56.78
C ARG A 152 15.82 -79.03 -56.71
N ASP A 153 15.71 -79.97 -57.63
CA ASP A 153 14.54 -80.82 -57.82
C ASP A 153 14.70 -82.15 -57.07
N ILE A 154 13.57 -82.76 -56.73
CA ILE A 154 13.54 -84.13 -56.21
C ILE A 154 13.71 -85.09 -57.39
N LEU A 155 14.74 -85.93 -57.35
CA LEU A 155 15.00 -87.00 -58.34
C LEU A 155 14.38 -88.33 -57.90
N VAL A 156 14.33 -88.60 -56.59
CA VAL A 156 13.66 -89.75 -55.97
C VAL A 156 12.90 -89.24 -54.77
N ALA A 157 11.56 -89.36 -54.80
CA ALA A 157 10.72 -89.05 -53.64
C ALA A 157 10.86 -90.16 -52.57
N PRO A 158 10.78 -89.83 -51.27
CA PRO A 158 10.95 -90.81 -50.21
C PRO A 158 9.75 -91.74 -50.11
N TYR A 159 10.00 -93.03 -49.86
CA TYR A 159 8.95 -94.03 -49.65
C TYR A 159 9.33 -95.08 -48.61
N ASP A 160 8.33 -95.82 -48.13
CA ASP A 160 8.44 -96.87 -47.12
C ASP A 160 9.20 -96.45 -45.84
N GLY A 161 9.04 -95.18 -45.43
CA GLY A 161 9.63 -94.62 -44.21
C GLY A 161 11.03 -94.03 -44.37
N GLY A 162 11.54 -93.87 -45.60
CA GLY A 162 12.80 -93.17 -45.87
C GLY A 162 12.80 -91.69 -45.48
N ALA A 163 14.00 -91.12 -45.32
CA ALA A 163 14.21 -89.76 -44.85
C ALA A 163 13.60 -88.69 -45.78
N PRO A 164 13.01 -87.61 -45.22
CA PRO A 164 12.45 -86.51 -46.00
C PRO A 164 13.52 -85.75 -46.79
N CYS A 165 13.09 -85.06 -47.84
CA CYS A 165 13.99 -84.29 -48.69
C CYS A 165 14.67 -83.14 -47.92
N PRO A 166 15.99 -82.93 -48.09
CA PRO A 166 16.66 -81.74 -47.58
C PRO A 166 16.24 -80.51 -48.38
N ASP A 167 16.54 -79.31 -47.86
CA ASP A 167 16.07 -78.02 -48.40
C ASP A 167 16.22 -77.91 -49.93
N LEU A 168 15.12 -77.58 -50.61
CA LEU A 168 15.06 -77.50 -52.08
C LEU A 168 15.38 -76.10 -52.63
N VAL A 169 15.56 -75.12 -51.73
CA VAL A 169 15.89 -73.72 -52.04
C VAL A 169 16.98 -73.25 -51.08
N GLN A 170 18.04 -72.64 -51.60
CA GLN A 170 19.04 -71.92 -50.82
C GLN A 170 19.11 -70.45 -51.25
N THR A 171 19.55 -69.57 -50.35
CA THR A 171 19.60 -68.11 -50.55
C THR A 171 20.97 -67.57 -50.16
N GLN A 172 21.55 -66.70 -50.98
CA GLN A 172 22.76 -65.94 -50.67
C GLN A 172 22.50 -64.44 -50.88
N TYR A 173 23.22 -63.59 -50.15
CA TYR A 173 23.19 -62.14 -50.33
C TYR A 173 24.34 -61.68 -51.24
N CYS A 174 24.03 -60.79 -52.18
CA CYS A 174 25.00 -60.09 -53.01
C CYS A 174 25.68 -58.95 -52.23
N PRO A 175 26.93 -58.56 -52.55
CA PRO A 175 27.63 -57.48 -51.85
C PRO A 175 26.86 -56.16 -51.95
N LYS A 176 26.60 -55.52 -50.81
CA LYS A 176 25.88 -54.25 -50.76
C LYS A 176 26.58 -53.17 -51.57
N VAL A 177 25.79 -52.34 -52.24
CA VAL A 177 26.26 -51.14 -52.93
C VAL A 177 25.61 -49.94 -52.28
N ASP A 178 26.39 -49.17 -51.53
CA ASP A 178 25.94 -47.90 -50.95
C ASP A 178 25.88 -46.80 -52.02
N CYS A 179 25.02 -45.80 -51.81
CA CYS A 179 24.91 -44.67 -52.73
C CYS A 179 26.18 -43.81 -52.69
N ILE A 180 26.71 -43.49 -53.87
CA ILE A 180 27.80 -42.51 -54.02
C ILE A 180 27.23 -41.27 -54.69
N VAL A 181 27.58 -40.12 -54.15
CA VAL A 181 27.24 -38.79 -54.68
C VAL A 181 28.51 -38.09 -55.13
N GLY A 182 28.38 -37.22 -56.13
CA GLY A 182 29.47 -36.36 -56.58
C GLY A 182 29.75 -35.21 -55.62
N ASP A 183 30.75 -34.41 -55.97
CA ASP A 183 31.06 -33.17 -55.28
C ASP A 183 29.90 -32.16 -55.34
N TRP A 184 29.92 -31.23 -54.39
CA TRP A 184 29.01 -30.09 -54.39
C TRP A 184 29.37 -29.12 -55.52
N THR A 185 28.33 -28.58 -56.17
CA THR A 185 28.44 -27.34 -56.94
C THR A 185 28.98 -26.20 -56.07
N ALA A 186 29.47 -25.14 -56.74
CA ALA A 186 29.64 -23.86 -56.09
C ALA A 186 28.32 -23.41 -55.46
N TRP A 187 28.40 -22.61 -54.39
CA TRP A 187 27.23 -21.93 -53.86
C TRP A 187 26.64 -21.01 -54.94
N GLY A 188 25.33 -21.05 -55.11
CA GLY A 188 24.61 -20.03 -55.88
C GLY A 188 24.62 -18.67 -55.19
N GLU A 189 24.09 -17.68 -55.88
CA GLU A 189 23.89 -16.32 -55.35
C GLU A 189 22.95 -16.29 -54.15
N CYS A 190 23.02 -15.21 -53.37
CA CYS A 190 22.11 -14.97 -52.26
C CYS A 190 20.73 -14.57 -52.77
N ASP A 191 19.72 -15.39 -52.46
CA ASP A 191 18.32 -15.05 -52.71
C ASP A 191 17.92 -13.82 -51.87
N GLN A 192 17.39 -12.78 -52.51
CA GLN A 192 17.11 -11.49 -51.86
C GLN A 192 15.91 -11.52 -50.91
N ALA A 193 14.98 -12.48 -51.07
CA ALA A 193 13.77 -12.56 -50.24
C ALA A 193 13.98 -13.39 -48.96
N THR A 194 14.83 -14.42 -49.03
CA THR A 194 15.08 -15.38 -47.94
C THR A 194 16.45 -15.21 -47.28
N GLY A 195 17.40 -14.54 -47.94
CA GLY A 195 18.79 -14.45 -47.50
C GLY A 195 19.53 -15.79 -47.49
N ALA A 196 18.97 -16.83 -48.10
CA ALA A 196 19.60 -18.12 -48.26
C ALA A 196 20.35 -18.20 -49.60
N LYS A 197 21.38 -19.04 -49.63
CA LYS A 197 22.03 -19.53 -50.85
C LYS A 197 22.08 -21.05 -50.80
N THR A 198 22.00 -21.68 -51.97
CA THR A 198 21.93 -23.13 -52.08
C THR A 198 23.07 -23.69 -52.92
N ARG A 199 23.35 -24.97 -52.73
CA ARG A 199 24.21 -25.77 -53.62
C ARG A 199 23.64 -27.18 -53.73
N THR A 200 23.91 -27.83 -54.85
CA THR A 200 23.44 -29.20 -55.14
C THR A 200 24.59 -30.13 -55.50
N ARG A 201 24.34 -31.43 -55.44
CA ARG A 201 25.20 -32.51 -55.94
C ARG A 201 24.36 -33.63 -56.54
N VAL A 202 24.93 -34.37 -57.49
CA VAL A 202 24.25 -35.47 -58.19
C VAL A 202 24.62 -36.83 -57.59
N ILE A 203 23.73 -37.82 -57.76
CA ILE A 203 24.06 -39.23 -57.48
C ILE A 203 24.97 -39.72 -58.61
N THR A 204 26.17 -40.20 -58.27
CA THR A 204 27.12 -40.80 -59.22
C THR A 204 27.05 -42.33 -59.22
N LYS A 205 26.53 -42.94 -58.13
CA LYS A 205 26.22 -44.37 -58.06
C LYS A 205 24.96 -44.59 -57.23
N GLN A 206 23.93 -45.20 -57.83
CA GLN A 206 22.71 -45.57 -57.12
C GLN A 206 22.98 -46.69 -56.10
N PRO A 207 22.27 -46.73 -54.95
CA PRO A 207 22.37 -47.82 -54.01
C PRO A 207 21.68 -49.07 -54.57
N LEU A 208 22.24 -50.25 -54.30
CA LEU A 208 21.67 -51.54 -54.69
C LEU A 208 21.79 -52.55 -53.54
N TYR A 209 20.94 -53.58 -53.56
CA TYR A 209 21.07 -54.76 -52.69
C TYR A 209 20.98 -54.43 -51.19
N GLY A 210 20.13 -53.45 -50.84
CA GLY A 210 19.97 -52.97 -49.46
C GLY A 210 21.17 -52.20 -48.89
N GLY A 211 21.99 -51.57 -49.74
CA GLY A 211 22.99 -50.57 -49.34
C GLY A 211 22.38 -49.26 -48.82
N VAL A 212 23.24 -48.38 -48.28
CA VAL A 212 22.86 -47.11 -47.65
C VAL A 212 22.29 -46.13 -48.69
N ALA A 213 21.12 -45.55 -48.37
CA ALA A 213 20.45 -44.56 -49.18
C ALA A 213 21.27 -43.26 -49.32
N CYS A 214 21.04 -42.52 -50.40
CA CYS A 214 21.81 -41.31 -50.70
C CYS A 214 21.66 -40.23 -49.61
N PRO A 215 22.76 -39.58 -49.18
CA PRO A 215 22.68 -38.41 -48.32
C PRO A 215 22.06 -37.23 -49.07
N ALA A 216 21.69 -36.16 -48.35
CA ALA A 216 21.06 -34.98 -48.93
C ALA A 216 21.81 -34.44 -50.17
N LEU A 217 21.06 -34.22 -51.25
CA LEU A 217 21.55 -33.75 -52.55
C LEU A 217 21.51 -32.22 -52.71
N THR A 218 20.88 -31.53 -51.76
CA THR A 218 20.81 -30.07 -51.66
C THR A 218 21.30 -29.65 -50.28
N ASP A 219 22.05 -28.56 -50.23
CA ASP A 219 22.55 -27.93 -49.01
C ASP A 219 22.23 -26.43 -49.04
N VAL A 220 21.99 -25.83 -47.87
CA VAL A 220 21.43 -24.49 -47.71
C VAL A 220 22.20 -23.76 -46.61
N ALA A 221 22.75 -22.60 -46.95
CA ALA A 221 23.42 -21.72 -46.01
C ALA A 221 22.84 -20.31 -46.09
N TYR A 222 22.86 -19.58 -44.98
CA TYR A 222 22.46 -18.17 -44.96
C TYR A 222 23.63 -17.26 -45.35
N CYS A 223 23.31 -16.16 -46.02
CA CYS A 223 24.27 -15.13 -46.37
C CYS A 223 24.58 -14.23 -45.17
N PRO A 224 25.81 -13.67 -45.07
CA PRO A 224 26.17 -12.83 -43.94
C PRO A 224 25.32 -11.56 -43.91
N PRO A 225 24.88 -11.10 -42.72
CA PRO A 225 24.04 -9.91 -42.60
C PRO A 225 24.78 -8.67 -43.08
N VAL A 226 24.15 -7.89 -43.95
CA VAL A 226 24.65 -6.60 -44.42
C VAL A 226 23.90 -5.52 -43.65
N ASN A 227 24.59 -4.86 -42.72
CA ASN A 227 24.02 -3.75 -41.95
C ASN A 227 23.85 -2.51 -42.82
N CYS A 228 22.84 -1.67 -42.53
CA CYS A 228 22.66 -0.43 -43.27
C CYS A 228 23.83 0.55 -43.04
N VAL A 229 24.35 1.10 -44.14
CA VAL A 229 25.30 2.22 -44.14
C VAL A 229 24.58 3.46 -44.69
N VAL A 230 24.71 4.57 -43.98
CA VAL A 230 24.13 5.86 -44.33
C VAL A 230 25.24 6.88 -44.56
N SER A 231 24.96 7.93 -45.34
CA SER A 231 25.88 9.04 -45.51
C SER A 231 26.09 9.81 -44.20
N ASP A 232 27.13 10.65 -44.20
CA ASP A 232 27.18 11.79 -43.30
C ASP A 232 25.91 12.65 -43.43
N TRP A 233 25.62 13.40 -42.36
CA TRP A 233 24.52 14.35 -42.34
C TRP A 233 24.80 15.55 -43.25
N SER A 234 23.75 16.07 -43.89
CA SER A 234 23.76 17.38 -44.51
C SER A 234 24.10 18.47 -43.48
N ALA A 235 24.48 19.65 -43.99
CA ALA A 235 24.34 20.87 -43.20
C ALA A 235 22.89 21.02 -42.70
N TRP A 236 22.72 21.70 -41.56
CA TRP A 236 21.39 22.10 -41.09
C TRP A 236 20.74 23.05 -42.10
N SER A 237 19.42 22.91 -42.26
CA SER A 237 18.60 23.89 -42.97
C SER A 237 18.68 25.26 -42.32
N THR A 238 18.29 26.29 -43.06
CA THR A 238 17.82 27.54 -42.46
C THR A 238 16.72 27.25 -41.43
N CYS A 239 16.59 28.10 -40.41
CA CYS A 239 15.50 27.99 -39.45
C CYS A 239 14.14 28.12 -40.14
N ASN A 240 13.19 27.24 -39.83
CA ASN A 240 11.81 27.40 -40.22
C ASN A 240 11.10 28.31 -39.19
N GLU A 241 10.84 29.56 -39.56
CA GLU A 241 10.26 30.55 -38.65
C GLU A 241 8.89 30.17 -38.08
N ALA A 242 8.09 29.40 -38.82
CA ALA A 242 6.74 28.99 -38.42
C ALA A 242 6.73 27.84 -37.39
N VAL A 243 7.83 27.10 -37.27
CA VAL A 243 7.93 25.90 -36.39
C VAL A 243 9.05 26.05 -35.33
N GLY A 244 9.96 27.01 -35.51
CA GLY A 244 11.08 27.24 -34.59
C GLY A 244 12.14 26.13 -34.61
N THR A 245 12.21 25.37 -35.71
CA THR A 245 13.12 24.22 -35.87
C THR A 245 13.94 24.30 -37.16
N LYS A 246 15.10 23.65 -37.13
CA LYS A 246 15.99 23.40 -38.28
C LYS A 246 16.19 21.88 -38.41
N LEU A 247 16.31 21.40 -39.65
CA LEU A 247 16.44 19.96 -39.94
C LEU A 247 17.69 19.66 -40.77
N ARG A 248 18.19 18.45 -40.67
CA ARG A 248 19.24 17.90 -41.55
C ARG A 248 18.86 16.49 -41.96
N THR A 249 19.36 16.06 -43.12
CA THR A 249 19.05 14.74 -43.69
C THR A 249 20.31 13.98 -44.07
N ARG A 250 20.19 12.66 -44.20
CA ARG A 250 21.23 11.76 -44.72
C ARG A 250 20.59 10.68 -45.58
N THR A 251 21.32 10.14 -46.54
CA THR A 251 20.81 9.10 -47.45
C THR A 251 21.33 7.72 -47.07
N VAL A 252 20.64 6.68 -47.53
CA VAL A 252 21.13 5.31 -47.42
C VAL A 252 22.14 5.07 -48.55
N GLN A 253 23.38 4.73 -48.19
CA GLN A 253 24.44 4.35 -49.14
C GLN A 253 24.47 2.83 -49.36
N THR A 254 24.11 2.05 -48.35
CA THR A 254 23.96 0.59 -48.45
C THR A 254 22.72 0.18 -47.64
N PRO A 255 21.67 -0.38 -48.27
CA PRO A 255 20.50 -0.83 -47.54
C PRO A 255 20.82 -2.09 -46.71
N ALA A 256 20.10 -2.28 -45.62
CA ALA A 256 20.19 -3.50 -44.83
C ALA A 256 19.68 -4.71 -45.64
N ASN A 257 20.47 -5.78 -45.70
CA ASN A 257 20.10 -7.04 -46.36
C ASN A 257 20.43 -8.25 -45.46
N PHE A 258 19.79 -9.38 -45.74
CA PHE A 258 20.09 -10.68 -45.12
C PHE A 258 20.04 -10.68 -43.57
N GLY A 259 19.12 -9.91 -42.98
CA GLY A 259 18.97 -9.79 -41.53
C GLY A 259 19.92 -8.82 -40.84
N GLY A 260 20.68 -8.01 -41.58
CA GLY A 260 21.47 -6.92 -41.03
C GLY A 260 20.64 -5.79 -40.41
N THR A 261 21.27 -4.97 -39.58
CA THR A 261 20.58 -3.91 -38.83
C THR A 261 19.99 -2.83 -39.75
N PRO A 262 18.70 -2.46 -39.59
CA PRO A 262 18.07 -1.44 -40.41
C PRO A 262 18.66 -0.05 -40.14
N CYS A 263 18.47 0.86 -41.09
CA CYS A 263 18.91 2.24 -40.97
C CYS A 263 18.18 2.94 -39.81
N GLY A 264 18.91 3.66 -38.96
CA GLY A 264 18.32 4.64 -38.05
C GLY A 264 17.76 5.86 -38.80
N SER A 265 17.19 6.82 -38.07
CA SER A 265 16.56 8.02 -38.64
C SER A 265 17.41 8.70 -39.72
N LEU A 266 16.78 8.96 -40.87
CA LEU A 266 17.38 9.63 -42.03
C LEU A 266 17.16 11.15 -42.02
N THR A 267 16.30 11.63 -41.11
CA THR A 267 16.08 13.05 -40.78
C THR A 267 16.37 13.25 -39.30
N ASP A 268 17.01 14.36 -38.98
CA ASP A 268 17.26 14.85 -37.63
C ASP A 268 16.76 16.29 -37.55
N THR A 269 16.09 16.65 -36.45
CA THR A 269 15.36 17.91 -36.27
C THR A 269 15.66 18.47 -34.90
N THR A 270 16.13 19.72 -34.84
CA THR A 270 16.43 20.40 -33.59
C THR A 270 15.80 21.79 -33.57
N THR A 271 15.66 22.38 -32.38
CA THR A 271 15.21 23.77 -32.23
C THR A 271 16.21 24.72 -32.88
N CYS A 272 15.72 25.84 -33.41
CA CYS A 272 16.60 26.93 -33.84
C CYS A 272 17.33 27.52 -32.63
N ASP A 273 18.48 28.13 -32.88
CA ASP A 273 19.29 28.74 -31.83
C ASP A 273 18.54 29.95 -31.26
N PRO A 274 18.47 30.15 -29.92
CA PRO A 274 17.72 31.25 -29.32
C PRO A 274 18.17 32.62 -29.83
N VAL A 275 17.22 33.49 -30.14
CA VAL A 275 17.49 34.90 -30.50
C VAL A 275 16.96 35.76 -29.37
N ASP A 276 17.89 36.28 -28.57
CA ASP A 276 17.60 37.22 -27.49
C ASP A 276 17.07 38.55 -28.02
N CYS A 277 16.19 39.20 -27.26
CA CYS A 277 15.65 40.49 -27.66
C CYS A 277 16.69 41.62 -27.55
N ALA A 278 17.00 42.26 -28.68
CA ALA A 278 17.77 43.49 -28.72
C ALA A 278 16.87 44.73 -28.80
N VAL A 279 17.33 45.81 -28.16
CA VAL A 279 16.65 47.11 -28.09
C VAL A 279 17.62 48.20 -28.55
N GLY A 280 17.08 49.25 -29.17
CA GLY A 280 17.84 50.42 -29.57
C GLY A 280 18.09 51.39 -28.42
N ASP A 281 18.61 52.56 -28.77
CA ASP A 281 18.83 53.66 -27.84
C ASP A 281 17.52 54.23 -27.28
N TRP A 282 17.62 54.86 -26.12
CA TRP A 282 16.52 55.60 -25.51
C TRP A 282 16.23 56.89 -26.29
N THR A 283 14.96 57.22 -26.45
CA THR A 283 14.54 58.58 -26.77
C THR A 283 15.01 59.56 -25.69
N ASP A 284 15.02 60.84 -26.03
CA ASP A 284 15.02 61.89 -25.02
C ASP A 284 13.86 61.72 -24.03
N TRP A 285 14.01 62.36 -22.86
CA TRP A 285 12.94 62.45 -21.88
C TRP A 285 11.81 63.35 -22.40
N GLY A 286 10.59 62.83 -22.41
CA GLY A 286 9.40 63.66 -22.61
C GLY A 286 9.23 64.71 -21.51
N GLU A 287 8.26 65.60 -21.70
CA GLU A 287 7.90 66.62 -20.70
C GLU A 287 7.34 65.99 -19.42
N CYS A 288 7.36 66.75 -18.33
CA CYS A 288 6.82 66.27 -17.05
C CYS A 288 5.29 66.33 -17.05
N ASN A 289 4.65 65.18 -16.87
CA ASN A 289 3.20 65.07 -16.81
C ASN A 289 2.67 65.75 -15.53
N LEU A 290 1.79 66.73 -15.70
CA LEU A 290 1.23 67.53 -14.61
C LEU A 290 0.38 66.70 -13.62
N ASN A 291 -0.21 65.58 -14.07
CA ASN A 291 -1.13 64.78 -13.27
C ASN A 291 -0.43 63.72 -12.40
N ASP A 292 0.58 63.02 -12.94
CA ASP A 292 1.30 61.94 -12.23
C ASP A 292 2.72 62.34 -11.77
N GLY A 293 3.17 63.55 -12.08
CA GLY A 293 4.47 64.08 -11.69
C GLY A 293 5.66 63.38 -12.33
N SER A 294 5.45 62.60 -13.41
CA SER A 294 6.51 61.83 -14.05
C SER A 294 6.76 62.25 -15.49
N LYS A 295 8.02 62.13 -15.91
CA LYS A 295 8.43 62.14 -17.31
C LYS A 295 8.87 60.74 -17.73
N LYS A 296 8.69 60.42 -19.01
CA LYS A 296 8.84 59.07 -19.54
C LYS A 296 9.70 59.12 -20.81
N ARG A 297 10.48 58.07 -21.03
CA ARG A 297 11.21 57.82 -22.29
C ARG A 297 11.06 56.37 -22.70
N THR A 298 11.19 56.09 -23.98
CA THR A 298 11.05 54.74 -24.55
C THR A 298 12.24 54.37 -25.42
N ARG A 299 12.38 53.09 -25.76
CA ARG A 299 13.33 52.62 -26.77
C ARG A 299 12.69 51.55 -27.67
N PRO A 300 12.98 51.53 -28.98
CA PRO A 300 12.42 50.53 -29.87
C PRO A 300 13.05 49.16 -29.60
N VAL A 301 12.27 48.10 -29.79
CA VAL A 301 12.81 46.74 -29.95
C VAL A 301 13.38 46.63 -31.36
N THR A 302 14.70 46.48 -31.48
CA THR A 302 15.42 46.38 -32.77
C THR A 302 15.55 44.94 -33.24
N THR A 303 15.45 43.96 -32.34
CA THR A 303 15.31 42.54 -32.69
C THR A 303 14.34 41.89 -31.69
N PRO A 304 13.15 41.44 -32.12
CA PRO A 304 12.22 40.75 -31.24
C PRO A 304 12.77 39.36 -30.88
N VAL A 305 12.45 38.90 -29.67
CA VAL A 305 12.81 37.55 -29.21
C VAL A 305 12.26 36.47 -30.16
N LYS A 306 13.09 35.50 -30.53
CA LYS A 306 12.68 34.28 -31.25
C LYS A 306 13.26 33.04 -30.59
N TYR A 307 12.61 31.90 -30.82
CA TYR A 307 13.08 30.55 -30.49
C TYR A 307 13.51 30.33 -29.01
N GLY A 308 12.85 31.03 -28.08
CA GLY A 308 13.11 30.88 -26.64
C GLY A 308 14.26 31.72 -26.07
N GLY A 309 14.74 32.74 -26.80
CA GLY A 309 15.72 33.70 -26.29
C GLY A 309 15.21 34.55 -25.11
N ALA A 310 16.11 35.35 -24.55
CA ALA A 310 15.83 36.25 -23.45
C ALA A 310 14.77 37.32 -23.82
N ALA A 311 13.84 37.56 -22.89
CA ALA A 311 12.86 38.63 -23.00
C ALA A 311 13.52 40.02 -23.00
N CYS A 312 12.88 40.99 -23.65
CA CYS A 312 13.42 42.34 -23.77
C CYS A 312 13.65 42.98 -22.39
N PRO A 313 14.80 43.66 -22.15
CA PRO A 313 14.94 44.55 -21.02
C PRO A 313 13.94 45.72 -21.15
N ALA A 314 13.61 46.38 -20.04
CA ALA A 314 12.56 47.41 -20.00
C ALA A 314 12.68 48.43 -21.16
N VAL A 315 11.60 48.55 -21.94
CA VAL A 315 11.49 49.42 -23.13
C VAL A 315 10.89 50.80 -22.83
N THR A 316 10.45 51.01 -21.59
CA THR A 316 9.93 52.27 -21.05
C THR A 316 10.61 52.55 -19.72
N GLU A 317 11.09 53.77 -19.53
CA GLU A 317 11.64 54.24 -18.26
C GLU A 317 10.81 55.44 -17.76
N ILE A 318 10.59 55.52 -16.46
CA ILE A 318 9.78 56.55 -15.80
C ILE A 318 10.64 57.21 -14.72
N LEU A 319 10.75 58.53 -14.77
CA LEU A 319 11.44 59.33 -13.76
C LEU A 319 10.48 60.38 -13.20
N TYR A 320 10.34 60.41 -11.88
CA TYR A 320 9.55 61.42 -11.19
C TYR A 320 10.29 62.75 -11.14
N CYS A 321 9.54 63.83 -11.36
CA CYS A 321 10.03 65.20 -11.30
C CYS A 321 10.14 65.67 -9.84
N THR A 322 10.92 66.71 -9.60
CA THR A 322 11.01 67.34 -8.28
C THR A 322 9.65 67.95 -7.91
N LYS A 323 9.05 67.45 -6.82
CA LYS A 323 7.80 68.00 -6.27
C LYS A 323 7.96 69.47 -5.91
N GLN A 324 6.93 70.27 -6.18
CA GLN A 324 6.86 71.66 -5.76
C GLN A 324 5.65 71.81 -4.83
N ASP A 325 5.90 72.19 -3.58
CA ASP A 325 4.84 72.44 -2.60
C ASP A 325 4.23 73.84 -2.79
N CYS A 326 2.95 73.98 -2.47
CA CYS A 326 2.22 75.23 -2.64
C CYS A 326 2.67 76.28 -1.62
N GLN A 327 3.08 77.47 -2.10
CA GLN A 327 3.47 78.60 -1.27
C GLN A 327 2.34 79.61 -1.20
N LEU A 328 2.08 80.16 -0.02
CA LEU A 328 1.03 81.15 0.23
C LEU A 328 1.56 82.58 0.19
N ASN A 329 0.72 83.52 -0.23
CA ASN A 329 0.92 84.94 0.04
C ASN A 329 0.66 85.26 1.52
N ASP A 330 1.11 86.43 1.95
CA ASP A 330 0.76 86.97 3.26
C ASP A 330 -0.75 87.18 3.42
N TRP A 331 -1.21 87.24 4.67
CA TRP A 331 -2.62 87.45 4.99
C TRP A 331 -3.11 88.84 4.56
N GLY A 332 -4.27 88.89 3.89
CA GLY A 332 -5.02 90.12 3.73
C GLY A 332 -5.54 90.67 5.06
N SER A 333 -5.98 91.93 5.04
CA SER A 333 -6.59 92.59 6.19
C SER A 333 -7.84 91.85 6.69
N TRP A 334 -8.09 91.93 8.00
CA TRP A 334 -9.34 91.48 8.61
C TRP A 334 -10.54 92.27 8.06
N SER A 335 -11.67 91.58 7.86
CA SER A 335 -12.96 92.20 7.61
C SER A 335 -13.42 93.07 8.79
N SER A 336 -14.39 93.94 8.54
CA SER A 336 -15.27 94.45 9.60
C SER A 336 -15.92 93.30 10.38
N CYS A 337 -16.26 93.53 11.65
CA CYS A 337 -16.98 92.54 12.46
C CYS A 337 -18.38 92.27 11.87
N ASN A 338 -18.74 91.01 11.73
CA ASN A 338 -20.08 90.60 11.34
C ASN A 338 -21.00 90.57 12.58
N HIS A 339 -21.96 91.49 12.65
CA HIS A 339 -22.91 91.62 13.75
C HIS A 339 -23.76 90.37 14.04
N ALA A 340 -23.99 89.49 13.04
CA ALA A 340 -24.79 88.29 13.21
C ALA A 340 -23.99 87.09 13.77
N THR A 341 -22.67 87.06 13.58
CA THR A 341 -21.81 85.92 13.99
C THR A 341 -20.77 86.28 15.05
N GLY A 342 -20.56 87.56 15.35
CA GLY A 342 -19.54 88.02 16.29
C GLY A 342 -18.11 87.72 15.84
N LYS A 343 -17.87 87.60 14.52
CA LYS A 343 -16.58 87.24 13.93
C LYS A 343 -16.10 88.24 12.88
N LYS A 344 -14.77 88.28 12.70
CA LYS A 344 -14.03 88.94 11.62
C LYS A 344 -13.24 87.87 10.87
N THR A 345 -13.19 87.95 9.55
CA THR A 345 -12.57 86.93 8.67
C THR A 345 -11.46 87.58 7.84
N ARG A 346 -10.39 86.85 7.54
CA ARG A 346 -9.37 87.25 6.55
C ARG A 346 -9.03 86.10 5.61
N SER A 347 -8.51 86.44 4.43
CA SER A 347 -8.14 85.47 3.39
C SER A 347 -6.74 85.74 2.81
N ARG A 348 -6.20 84.73 2.13
CA ARG A 348 -4.95 84.79 1.37
C ARG A 348 -5.01 83.83 0.19
N THR A 349 -4.18 84.06 -0.82
CA THR A 349 -4.10 83.25 -2.05
C THR A 349 -2.77 82.50 -2.15
N PRO A 350 -2.70 81.43 -2.96
CA PRO A 350 -1.44 80.87 -3.41
C PRO A 350 -0.58 81.93 -4.12
N LYS A 351 0.71 81.95 -3.79
CA LYS A 351 1.79 82.68 -4.47
C LYS A 351 2.45 81.80 -5.54
N VAL A 352 2.59 80.51 -5.22
CA VAL A 352 3.09 79.45 -6.08
C VAL A 352 2.18 78.26 -5.86
N TYR A 353 1.61 77.70 -6.93
CA TYR A 353 0.78 76.51 -6.86
C TYR A 353 1.63 75.24 -6.72
N ASP A 354 1.06 74.21 -6.10
CA ASP A 354 1.65 72.87 -6.08
C ASP A 354 1.75 72.29 -7.50
N LEU A 355 2.85 71.58 -7.76
CA LEU A 355 3.07 70.83 -9.00
C LEU A 355 3.66 69.46 -8.69
N TYR A 356 3.36 68.49 -9.58
CA TYR A 356 3.91 67.14 -9.57
C TYR A 356 3.62 66.35 -8.26
N GLY A 357 2.50 66.66 -7.62
CA GLY A 357 2.06 66.01 -6.38
C GLY A 357 2.80 66.48 -5.13
N GLY A 358 3.24 67.74 -5.08
CA GLY A 358 3.57 68.44 -3.84
C GLY A 358 2.35 68.71 -2.94
N GLN A 359 2.56 69.35 -1.80
CA GLN A 359 1.50 69.64 -0.84
C GLN A 359 0.65 70.85 -1.27
N ALA A 360 -0.64 70.62 -1.47
CA ALA A 360 -1.61 71.66 -1.82
C ALA A 360 -1.81 72.71 -0.71
N CYS A 361 -2.12 73.95 -1.11
CA CYS A 361 -2.34 75.06 -0.19
C CYS A 361 -3.59 74.86 0.69
N SER A 362 -3.38 74.74 2.00
CA SER A 362 -4.45 74.74 3.01
C SER A 362 -4.53 76.08 3.77
N ASN A 363 -5.62 76.28 4.52
CA ASN A 363 -5.82 77.47 5.37
C ASN A 363 -5.74 78.80 4.59
N LEU A 364 -6.56 78.92 3.54
CA LEU A 364 -6.74 80.11 2.70
C LEU A 364 -7.67 81.17 3.31
N SER A 365 -8.43 80.80 4.34
CA SER A 365 -9.34 81.67 5.10
C SER A 365 -9.18 81.40 6.59
N GLU A 366 -9.28 82.43 7.42
CA GLU A 366 -9.18 82.36 8.87
C GLU A 366 -10.25 83.26 9.51
N ASP A 367 -10.93 82.72 10.52
CA ASP A 367 -11.92 83.41 11.34
C ASP A 367 -11.32 83.74 12.72
N ALA A 368 -11.50 84.96 13.19
CA ALA A 368 -11.31 85.34 14.58
C ALA A 368 -12.62 85.88 15.17
N ASN A 369 -12.82 85.69 16.48
CA ASN A 369 -13.90 86.36 17.19
C ASN A 369 -13.64 87.87 17.26
N CYS A 370 -14.71 88.65 17.30
CA CYS A 370 -14.64 90.08 17.60
C CYS A 370 -14.42 90.32 19.09
N ASP A 371 -13.83 91.47 19.40
CA ASP A 371 -13.43 91.84 20.75
C ASP A 371 -14.69 92.29 21.55
N ALA A 372 -14.96 91.60 22.66
CA ALA A 372 -16.21 91.75 23.41
C ALA A 372 -16.32 93.13 24.09
N GLN A 373 -17.43 93.83 23.88
CA GLN A 373 -17.67 95.16 24.46
C GLN A 373 -18.65 95.05 25.62
N ALA A 374 -18.19 95.35 26.83
CA ALA A 374 -19.01 95.28 28.05
C ALA A 374 -20.01 96.47 28.14
N CYS A 375 -21.04 96.30 28.98
CA CYS A 375 -21.95 97.40 29.29
C CYS A 375 -21.24 98.53 30.06
N GLU A 376 -21.44 99.78 29.65
CA GLU A 376 -21.05 100.97 30.43
C GLU A 376 -22.29 101.64 31.01
N LEU A 377 -22.16 102.13 32.25
CA LEU A 377 -23.20 102.79 33.01
C LEU A 377 -22.82 104.26 33.29
N SER A 378 -23.82 105.10 33.49
CA SER A 378 -23.62 106.48 33.96
C SER A 378 -23.18 106.52 35.42
N ASP A 379 -22.67 107.69 35.83
CA ASP A 379 -22.64 108.07 37.24
C ASP A 379 -24.03 108.01 37.87
N TRP A 380 -24.05 107.86 39.20
CA TRP A 380 -25.28 107.88 39.99
C TRP A 380 -25.85 109.30 40.11
N GLY A 381 -27.16 109.43 39.91
CA GLY A 381 -27.90 110.64 40.23
C GLY A 381 -27.91 110.99 41.71
N VAL A 382 -28.41 112.18 42.02
CA VAL A 382 -28.57 112.66 43.41
C VAL A 382 -29.54 111.78 44.20
N TRP A 383 -29.30 111.66 45.50
CA TRP A 383 -30.22 111.01 46.44
C TRP A 383 -31.55 111.77 46.54
N SER A 384 -32.65 111.03 46.64
CA SER A 384 -33.95 111.59 46.98
C SER A 384 -33.96 112.24 48.38
N GLY A 385 -35.02 113.00 48.67
CA GLY A 385 -35.38 113.30 50.06
C GLY A 385 -35.61 112.02 50.87
N CYS A 386 -35.45 112.11 52.19
CA CYS A 386 -35.75 111.02 53.12
C CYS A 386 -37.27 110.76 53.10
N ASN A 387 -37.70 109.55 52.77
CA ASN A 387 -39.09 109.15 52.76
C ASN A 387 -39.60 109.00 54.22
N PRO A 388 -40.61 109.77 54.64
CA PRO A 388 -41.06 109.80 56.04
C PRO A 388 -41.71 108.49 56.51
N THR A 389 -42.12 107.61 55.59
CA THR A 389 -42.74 106.31 55.92
C THR A 389 -41.72 105.17 56.01
N THR A 390 -40.64 105.23 55.22
CA THR A 390 -39.63 104.15 55.15
C THR A 390 -38.26 104.51 55.75
N LEU A 391 -38.07 105.77 56.18
CA LEU A 391 -36.82 106.30 56.75
C LEU A 391 -35.58 106.06 55.87
N LYS A 392 -35.81 106.06 54.54
CA LYS A 392 -34.82 105.80 53.49
C LYS A 392 -34.83 106.88 52.42
N LYS A 393 -33.71 106.99 51.71
CA LYS A 393 -33.53 107.74 50.46
C LYS A 393 -32.97 106.82 49.36
N THR A 394 -33.26 107.15 48.11
CA THR A 394 -33.01 106.30 46.92
C THR A 394 -32.30 107.10 45.82
N ARG A 395 -31.47 106.48 44.98
CA ARG A 395 -30.90 107.08 43.76
C ARG A 395 -30.81 106.10 42.60
N THR A 396 -30.63 106.62 41.37
CA THR A 396 -30.62 105.83 40.12
C THR A 396 -29.49 106.20 39.16
N ARG A 397 -29.16 105.30 38.22
CA ARG A 397 -28.22 105.51 37.08
C ARG A 397 -28.78 104.91 35.78
N SER A 398 -28.17 105.17 34.62
CA SER A 398 -28.62 104.67 33.31
C SER A 398 -27.50 103.97 32.53
N ILE A 399 -27.85 103.30 31.42
CA ILE A 399 -26.89 102.63 30.52
C ILE A 399 -26.39 103.62 29.47
N THR A 400 -25.08 103.78 29.34
CA THR A 400 -24.42 104.69 28.38
C THR A 400 -23.86 103.96 27.15
N LYS A 401 -23.44 102.69 27.29
CA LYS A 401 -23.19 101.77 26.16
C LYS A 401 -23.79 100.40 26.43
N GLN A 402 -24.50 99.85 25.45
CA GLN A 402 -25.01 98.48 25.53
C GLN A 402 -23.91 97.45 25.19
N PRO A 403 -23.93 96.26 25.82
CA PRO A 403 -22.93 95.23 25.56
C PRO A 403 -23.07 94.65 24.15
N MET A 404 -21.94 94.41 23.49
CA MET A 404 -21.87 93.79 22.15
C MET A 404 -20.85 92.64 22.12
N TYR A 405 -21.03 91.73 21.15
CA TYR A 405 -20.12 90.60 20.88
C TYR A 405 -19.81 89.72 22.12
N GLY A 406 -20.80 89.53 23.00
CA GLY A 406 -20.67 88.68 24.19
C GLY A 406 -20.11 89.37 25.45
N GLY A 407 -20.01 90.70 25.46
CA GLY A 407 -19.62 91.45 26.66
C GLY A 407 -20.64 91.35 27.82
N ALA A 408 -20.16 91.65 29.03
CA ALA A 408 -20.93 91.46 30.26
C ALA A 408 -22.19 92.35 30.34
N THR A 409 -23.26 91.79 30.92
CA THR A 409 -24.54 92.46 31.17
C THR A 409 -24.43 93.53 32.24
N CYS A 410 -25.26 94.56 32.13
CA CYS A 410 -25.30 95.71 33.03
C CYS A 410 -25.71 95.33 34.47
N GLU A 411 -25.12 96.02 35.46
CA GLU A 411 -25.48 95.92 36.88
C GLU A 411 -26.79 96.66 37.25
N SER A 412 -27.20 96.59 38.52
CA SER A 412 -28.34 97.34 39.05
C SER A 412 -28.25 98.85 38.79
N LEU A 413 -29.40 99.43 38.49
CA LEU A 413 -29.61 100.84 38.17
C LEU A 413 -30.21 101.66 39.34
N THR A 414 -30.43 101.06 40.52
CA THR A 414 -31.07 101.67 41.69
C THR A 414 -30.36 101.28 43.01
N GLU A 415 -30.28 102.21 43.98
CA GLU A 415 -29.64 102.03 45.30
C GLU A 415 -30.43 102.76 46.42
N GLU A 416 -30.41 102.25 47.66
CA GLU A 416 -31.14 102.80 48.84
C GLU A 416 -30.27 102.88 50.12
N THR A 417 -30.52 103.87 50.99
CA THR A 417 -29.88 103.99 52.32
C THR A 417 -30.73 104.79 53.32
N SER A 418 -30.42 104.77 54.63
CA SER A 418 -31.24 105.34 55.74
C SER A 418 -30.86 106.78 56.16
N CYS A 419 -31.67 107.40 57.05
CA CYS A 419 -31.55 108.82 57.43
C CYS A 419 -32.07 109.19 58.85
N VAL A 420 -31.40 108.75 59.93
CA VAL A 420 -31.71 109.08 61.36
C VAL A 420 -30.43 109.58 62.10
N VAL A 421 -30.55 110.40 63.15
CA VAL A 421 -29.42 111.07 63.88
C VAL A 421 -29.68 111.20 65.39
N ASP A 422 -28.64 111.03 66.24
CA ASP A 422 -28.71 111.00 67.73
C ASP A 422 -27.91 112.13 68.45
N CYS A 423 -28.13 112.34 69.76
CA CYS A 423 -27.42 113.34 70.59
C CYS A 423 -25.95 112.97 70.88
N VAL A 424 -25.08 113.99 70.99
CA VAL A 424 -23.67 113.87 71.43
C VAL A 424 -23.33 114.91 72.51
N LEU A 425 -22.62 114.50 73.56
CA LEU A 425 -22.07 115.35 74.62
C LEU A 425 -20.57 115.60 74.44
N SER A 426 -20.05 116.65 75.05
CA SER A 426 -18.60 116.94 75.14
C SER A 426 -17.91 116.20 76.30
N ASP A 427 -16.58 116.24 76.29
CA ASP A 427 -15.74 115.80 77.39
C ASP A 427 -15.85 116.69 78.63
N TRP A 428 -15.46 116.14 79.78
CA TRP A 428 -15.46 116.84 81.07
C TRP A 428 -14.27 117.79 81.22
N SER A 429 -14.53 118.98 81.76
CA SER A 429 -13.49 119.95 82.15
C SER A 429 -12.61 119.43 83.29
N ASN A 430 -11.46 120.10 83.49
CA ASN A 430 -10.56 119.79 84.59
C ASN A 430 -11.19 120.14 85.96
N TRP A 431 -10.83 119.38 86.98
CA TRP A 431 -11.22 119.65 88.36
C TRP A 431 -10.65 120.99 88.88
N SER A 432 -11.46 121.72 89.64
CA SER A 432 -11.02 122.95 90.32
C SER A 432 -9.93 122.68 91.36
N ALA A 433 -9.22 123.74 91.77
CA ALA A 433 -8.37 123.69 92.95
C ALA A 433 -9.17 123.34 94.22
N CYS A 434 -8.50 122.71 95.18
CA CYS A 434 -9.10 122.29 96.45
C CYS A 434 -9.37 123.48 97.37
N ASN A 435 -10.64 123.63 97.79
CA ASN A 435 -11.03 124.68 98.72
C ASN A 435 -10.63 124.30 100.17
N PHE A 436 -9.73 125.09 100.78
CA PHE A 436 -9.23 124.85 102.14
C PHE A 436 -10.31 124.84 103.23
N ALA A 437 -11.46 125.49 103.02
CA ALA A 437 -12.54 125.54 104.01
C ALA A 437 -13.51 124.35 103.94
N THR A 438 -13.55 123.61 102.82
CA THR A 438 -14.53 122.53 102.61
C THR A 438 -13.93 121.20 102.15
N GLY A 439 -12.68 121.17 101.68
CA GLY A 439 -12.02 119.96 101.19
C GLY A 439 -12.65 119.38 99.91
N LEU A 440 -13.22 120.22 99.03
CA LEU A 440 -13.92 119.81 97.79
C LEU A 440 -13.34 120.46 96.52
N LYS A 441 -13.58 119.80 95.37
CA LYS A 441 -13.25 120.21 93.99
C LYS A 441 -14.38 119.83 93.01
N THR A 442 -14.58 120.60 91.92
CA THR A 442 -15.74 120.48 91.00
C THR A 442 -15.34 120.58 89.51
N ARG A 443 -16.14 120.00 88.58
CA ARG A 443 -16.01 120.10 87.11
C ARG A 443 -17.35 120.04 86.34
N THR A 444 -17.34 120.31 85.03
CA THR A 444 -18.53 120.50 84.16
C THR A 444 -18.33 120.04 82.70
N ARG A 445 -19.41 119.91 81.90
CA ARG A 445 -19.39 119.69 80.43
C ARG A 445 -20.65 120.21 79.73
N GLU A 446 -20.67 120.22 78.40
CA GLU A 446 -21.75 120.76 77.55
C GLU A 446 -22.29 119.74 76.51
N VAL A 447 -23.39 120.10 75.83
CA VAL A 447 -24.00 119.34 74.72
C VAL A 447 -23.40 119.81 73.39
N VAL A 448 -22.99 118.88 72.52
CA VAL A 448 -22.33 119.17 71.23
C VAL A 448 -23.31 119.06 70.06
N THR A 449 -24.14 118.01 70.06
CA THR A 449 -25.13 117.76 69.01
C THR A 449 -26.47 117.49 69.66
N PHE A 450 -27.48 118.30 69.36
CA PHE A 450 -28.87 118.05 69.79
C PHE A 450 -29.51 116.97 68.90
N PRO A 451 -30.38 116.10 69.46
CA PRO A 451 -31.01 115.04 68.69
C PRO A 451 -32.15 115.58 67.80
N GLU A 452 -32.24 115.10 66.58
CA GLU A 452 -33.34 115.37 65.65
C GLU A 452 -34.07 114.07 65.26
N THR A 453 -35.25 114.18 64.64
CA THR A 453 -35.96 113.03 64.02
C THR A 453 -36.09 111.77 64.90
N ASN A 454 -36.50 111.93 66.16
CA ASN A 454 -36.64 110.87 67.18
C ASN A 454 -35.33 110.21 67.68
N GLY A 455 -34.17 110.85 67.49
CA GLY A 455 -32.91 110.42 68.13
C GLY A 455 -32.88 110.50 69.67
N ALA A 456 -31.91 109.84 70.28
CA ALA A 456 -31.77 109.67 71.72
C ALA A 456 -31.35 110.95 72.47
N ALA A 457 -31.83 111.10 73.71
CA ALA A 457 -31.64 112.29 74.55
C ALA A 457 -30.34 112.31 75.38
N CYS A 458 -29.95 113.51 75.81
CA CYS A 458 -28.63 113.83 76.38
C CYS A 458 -28.57 113.71 77.93
N GLY A 459 -27.39 113.42 78.48
CA GLY A 459 -27.13 113.24 79.93
C GLY A 459 -26.54 114.46 80.68
N ALA A 460 -26.22 114.25 81.97
CA ALA A 460 -25.85 115.31 82.94
C ALA A 460 -24.46 115.96 82.76
N THR A 461 -24.30 117.15 83.34
CA THR A 461 -23.31 118.19 82.97
C THR A 461 -22.46 118.81 84.11
N SER A 462 -22.60 118.41 85.37
CA SER A 462 -21.73 118.86 86.49
C SER A 462 -21.39 117.73 87.49
N GLU A 463 -20.23 117.81 88.16
CA GLU A 463 -19.71 116.78 89.09
C GLU A 463 -18.81 117.39 90.19
N THR A 464 -18.85 116.86 91.42
CA THR A 464 -18.10 117.35 92.61
C THR A 464 -17.48 116.20 93.41
N ALA A 465 -16.25 116.35 93.92
CA ALA A 465 -15.48 115.35 94.66
C ALA A 465 -14.64 115.94 95.81
N VAL A 466 -14.13 115.10 96.72
CA VAL A 466 -13.28 115.48 97.87
C VAL A 466 -11.79 115.59 97.54
N CYS A 467 -11.06 116.23 98.45
CA CYS A 467 -9.63 116.52 98.40
C CYS A 467 -8.79 115.63 99.31
N ASP A 468 -7.51 115.52 98.97
CA ASP A 468 -6.59 114.48 99.44
C ASP A 468 -5.76 114.95 100.67
N ALA A 469 -5.38 114.02 101.55
CA ALA A 469 -4.74 114.31 102.85
C ALA A 469 -3.25 114.67 102.75
N VAL A 470 -2.72 115.44 103.72
CA VAL A 470 -1.30 115.87 103.77
C VAL A 470 -0.70 115.68 105.16
N ASP A 471 0.23 114.74 105.31
CA ASP A 471 0.86 114.38 106.59
C ASP A 471 2.00 115.32 107.02
N CYS A 472 2.29 115.38 108.33
CA CYS A 472 3.45 116.10 108.85
C CYS A 472 4.78 115.48 108.42
N LYS A 473 5.79 116.32 108.17
CA LYS A 473 7.19 115.91 107.98
C LYS A 473 8.12 116.74 108.86
N VAL A 474 9.21 116.11 109.31
CA VAL A 474 10.22 116.67 110.20
C VAL A 474 11.61 116.54 109.58
N SER A 475 12.55 117.35 110.03
CA SER A 475 13.97 117.27 109.68
C SER A 475 14.65 116.08 110.34
N ASP A 476 15.87 115.80 109.90
CA ASP A 476 16.83 115.00 110.67
C ASP A 476 17.18 115.65 112.02
N TRP A 477 17.79 114.84 112.89
CA TRP A 477 18.25 115.23 114.22
C TRP A 477 19.56 116.01 114.19
N SER A 478 19.72 116.94 115.14
CA SER A 478 21.01 117.58 115.42
C SER A 478 22.04 116.58 115.98
N ASP A 479 23.30 117.00 115.99
CA ASP A 479 24.31 116.37 116.85
C ASP A 479 23.92 116.43 118.34
N TRP A 480 24.52 115.53 119.12
CA TRP A 480 24.36 115.47 120.57
C TRP A 480 25.14 116.59 121.28
N SER A 481 24.53 117.18 122.31
CA SER A 481 25.19 118.15 123.19
C SER A 481 26.35 117.54 124.00
N GLY A 482 27.21 118.41 124.56
CA GLY A 482 28.19 118.00 125.56
C GLY A 482 27.51 117.47 126.84
N CYS A 483 28.16 116.51 127.51
CA CYS A 483 27.60 115.86 128.70
C CYS A 483 27.39 116.84 129.86
N ASN A 484 26.17 116.88 130.40
CA ASN A 484 25.83 117.72 131.55
C ASN A 484 26.32 117.08 132.86
N GLN A 485 27.36 117.66 133.48
CA GLN A 485 27.96 117.19 134.74
C GLN A 485 26.97 117.11 135.93
N LYS A 486 25.77 117.70 135.83
CA LYS A 486 24.75 117.70 136.88
C LYS A 486 23.69 116.60 136.72
N THR A 487 23.51 116.05 135.52
CA THR A 487 22.51 115.02 135.20
C THR A 487 23.08 113.78 134.51
N MET A 488 24.37 113.79 134.13
CA MET A 488 25.05 112.74 133.37
C MET A 488 24.36 112.39 132.05
N GLN A 489 23.75 113.39 131.39
CA GLN A 489 23.01 113.23 130.14
C GLN A 489 23.45 114.22 129.05
N ARG A 490 23.15 113.88 127.80
CA ARG A 490 23.24 114.72 126.60
C ARG A 490 21.95 114.67 125.77
N THR A 491 21.70 115.69 124.96
CA THR A 491 20.42 115.95 124.29
C THR A 491 20.60 116.35 122.83
N ARG A 492 19.63 116.02 121.96
CA ARG A 492 19.54 116.49 120.56
C ARG A 492 18.10 116.82 120.16
N ILE A 493 17.92 117.61 119.10
CA ILE A 493 16.60 118.11 118.65
C ILE A 493 16.42 118.09 117.12
N ARG A 494 15.18 118.17 116.65
CA ARG A 494 14.81 118.34 115.22
C ARG A 494 13.63 119.31 115.05
N GLN A 495 13.28 119.67 113.81
CA GLN A 495 12.26 120.68 113.50
C GLN A 495 11.20 120.15 112.52
N VAL A 496 10.03 120.81 112.46
CA VAL A 496 8.96 120.49 111.50
C VAL A 496 9.25 121.15 110.15
N THR A 497 9.19 120.38 109.05
CA THR A 497 9.43 120.83 107.67
C THR A 497 8.16 120.85 106.83
N THR A 498 7.08 120.18 107.26
CA THR A 498 5.76 120.25 106.64
C THR A 498 4.70 120.07 107.73
N TYR A 499 3.77 121.01 107.85
CA TYR A 499 2.64 120.90 108.79
C TYR A 499 1.51 120.07 108.18
N PRO A 500 0.79 119.27 108.99
CA PRO A 500 -0.29 118.42 108.49
C PRO A 500 -1.54 119.23 108.14
N ALA A 501 -2.27 118.79 107.11
CA ALA A 501 -3.53 119.36 106.65
C ALA A 501 -4.48 118.25 106.15
N PHE A 502 -5.77 118.58 106.04
CA PHE A 502 -6.81 117.67 105.52
C PHE A 502 -6.79 116.27 106.17
N ASN A 503 -6.70 116.23 107.51
CA ASN A 503 -6.64 115.02 108.36
C ASN A 503 -5.37 114.13 108.19
N GLY A 504 -4.26 114.66 107.66
CA GLY A 504 -2.96 113.98 107.71
C GLY A 504 -2.35 113.88 109.13
N GLN A 505 -1.38 112.98 109.29
CA GLN A 505 -0.79 112.61 110.59
C GLN A 505 0.01 113.73 111.27
N ALA A 506 -0.10 113.78 112.60
CA ALA A 506 0.64 114.71 113.46
C ALA A 506 2.15 114.39 113.54
N CYS A 507 2.94 115.39 113.92
CA CYS A 507 4.40 115.32 113.93
C CYS A 507 4.95 114.45 115.08
N PRO A 508 5.98 113.62 114.84
CA PRO A 508 6.62 112.82 115.89
C PRO A 508 7.55 113.66 116.79
N GLU A 509 7.95 113.07 117.93
CA GLU A 509 8.84 113.66 118.96
C GLU A 509 10.02 114.46 118.40
N LEU A 510 10.28 115.63 119.00
CA LEU A 510 11.23 116.64 118.49
C LEU A 510 12.49 116.83 119.36
N SER A 511 12.58 116.18 120.51
CA SER A 511 13.76 116.17 121.40
C SER A 511 14.07 114.77 121.93
N GLU A 512 15.34 114.42 122.06
CA GLU A 512 15.81 113.12 122.56
C GLU A 512 16.97 113.32 123.55
N SER A 513 17.10 112.48 124.59
CA SER A 513 18.16 112.58 125.60
C SER A 513 18.66 111.20 126.06
N GLU A 514 19.98 111.06 126.22
CA GLU A 514 20.64 109.80 126.65
C GLU A 514 21.73 110.04 127.70
N ALA A 515 22.19 108.97 128.35
CA ALA A 515 23.18 109.02 129.44
C ALA A 515 24.64 108.85 128.95
N CYS A 516 25.59 109.46 129.65
CA CYS A 516 27.00 109.47 129.28
C CYS A 516 27.78 108.27 129.87
N THR A 517 28.49 107.53 129.03
CA THR A 517 29.52 106.55 129.45
C THR A 517 30.89 107.22 129.50
N GLY A 518 31.81 106.71 130.33
CA GLY A 518 33.09 107.38 130.59
C GLY A 518 34.25 106.45 130.92
N HIS A 519 35.46 107.01 130.81
CA HIS A 519 36.70 106.47 131.31
C HIS A 519 37.70 107.60 131.59
#